data_AF-A0A929JMY7-F1
#
_entry.id   AF-A0A929JMY7-F1
#
_cell.length_a   1.000
_cell.length_b   1.000
_cell.length_c   1.000
_cell.angle_alpha   90.00
_cell.angle_beta   90.00
_cell.angle_gamma   90.00
#
_symmetry.space_group_name_H-M   'P 1'
#
loop_
_entity.id
_entity.type
_entity.pdbx_description
1 polymer ?
#
loop_
_entity_poly.entity_id
_entity_poly.type
_entity_poly.pdbx_seq_one_letter_code
_entity_poly.pdbx_strand_id
1 'polypeptide(L)' 'MHNEKEKAVPSEEASRKVKFEIYGEEMLEKEVKMSGNSGRVYLPPDWVGRHVKIIRTD' A
#
# COMPACT_ATOMS: atom_id res chain seq x y z
N MET A 1 -36.34 -28.25 7.99
CA MET A 1 -35.19 -27.60 8.68
C MET A 1 -33.96 -28.43 8.43
N HIS A 2 -33.18 -28.15 7.38
CA HIS A 2 -31.84 -28.73 7.21
C HIS A 2 -30.87 -27.55 7.16
N ASN A 3 -29.89 -27.64 8.06
CA ASN A 3 -29.15 -26.54 8.64
C ASN A 3 -27.99 -26.11 7.75
N GLU A 4 -27.74 -24.81 7.79
CA GLU A 4 -26.67 -24.06 7.17
C GLU A 4 -25.30 -24.70 7.38
N LYS A 5 -24.52 -24.83 6.30
CA LYS A 5 -23.10 -24.44 6.21
C LYS A 5 -22.75 -24.27 4.73
N GLU A 6 -23.11 -23.14 4.14
CA GLU A 6 -22.40 -22.65 2.96
C GLU A 6 -20.95 -22.41 3.39
N LYS A 7 -20.05 -23.33 3.01
CA LYS A 7 -18.62 -23.04 3.05
C LYS A 7 -18.38 -21.91 2.07
N ALA A 8 -18.07 -20.72 2.59
CA ALA A 8 -17.51 -19.63 1.81
C ALA A 8 -16.25 -20.16 1.10
N VAL A 9 -16.38 -20.40 -0.20
CA VAL A 9 -15.25 -20.63 -1.10
C VAL A 9 -14.41 -19.36 -1.06
N PRO A 10 -13.13 -19.42 -0.63
CA PRO A 10 -12.25 -18.27 -0.78
C PRO A 10 -12.11 -18.01 -2.28
N SER A 11 -12.56 -16.85 -2.74
CA SER A 11 -12.33 -16.44 -4.12
C SER A 11 -10.81 -16.38 -4.36
N GLU A 12 -10.36 -16.84 -5.53
CA GLU A 12 -8.97 -16.78 -5.99
C GLU A 12 -8.37 -15.36 -5.88
N GLU A 13 -9.21 -14.31 -5.86
CA GLU A 13 -8.82 -12.91 -5.65
C GLU A 13 -8.28 -12.60 -4.25
N ALA A 14 -8.62 -13.40 -3.24
CA ALA A 14 -8.05 -13.27 -1.90
C ALA A 14 -6.56 -13.67 -1.85
N SER A 15 -6.05 -14.36 -2.88
CA SER A 15 -4.71 -14.99 -2.89
C SER A 15 -3.53 -14.06 -3.24
N ARG A 16 -3.76 -12.77 -3.56
CA ARG A 16 -2.68 -11.83 -3.93
C ARG A 16 -2.48 -10.65 -2.98
N LYS A 17 -3.10 -10.66 -1.80
CA LYS A 17 -2.82 -9.62 -0.79
C LYS A 17 -1.45 -9.88 -0.16
N VAL A 18 -0.45 -9.14 -0.61
CA VAL A 18 0.89 -9.14 0.00
C VAL A 18 0.88 -8.19 1.18
N LYS A 19 1.30 -8.67 2.36
CA LYS A 19 1.52 -7.83 3.54
C LYS A 19 2.96 -7.34 3.55
N PHE A 20 3.14 -6.03 3.67
CA PHE A 20 4.45 -5.43 3.94
C PHE A 20 4.49 -5.02 5.42
N GLU A 21 5.56 -5.37 6.12
CA GLU A 21 5.85 -4.90 7.47
C GLU A 21 7.17 -4.13 7.45
N ILE A 22 7.16 -2.89 7.95
CA ILE A 22 8.31 -2.00 7.99
C ILE A 22 8.36 -1.31 9.35
N TYR A 23 9.56 -1.20 9.89
CA TYR A 23 9.86 -0.31 11.01
C TYR A 23 10.34 1.03 10.45
N GLY A 24 9.73 2.12 10.91
CA GLY A 24 10.07 3.48 10.51
C GLY A 24 9.64 4.46 11.58
N GLU A 25 10.19 5.67 11.52
CA GLU A 25 9.86 6.75 12.47
C GLU A 25 8.52 7.40 12.12
N GLU A 26 8.21 7.54 10.83
CA GLU A 26 7.03 8.25 10.34
C GLU A 26 6.51 7.65 9.01
N MET A 27 5.20 7.69 8.79
CA MET A 27 4.53 7.26 7.55
C MET A 27 3.62 8.37 7.01
N LEU A 28 3.76 8.71 5.73
CA LEU A 28 2.89 9.65 5.02
C LEU A 28 2.24 8.97 3.82
N GLU A 29 0.95 9.22 3.64
CA GLU A 29 0.21 8.86 2.43
C GLU A 29 0.06 10.09 1.54
N LYS A 30 0.46 9.96 0.27
CA LYS A 30 0.42 11.05 -0.72
C LYS A 30 0.07 10.46 -2.08
N GLU A 31 -0.78 11.16 -2.82
CA GLU A 31 -1.06 10.85 -4.21
C GLU A 31 0.10 11.29 -5.11
N VAL A 32 0.51 10.44 -6.05
CA VAL A 32 1.52 10.79 -7.05
C VAL A 32 0.91 11.78 -8.05
N LYS A 33 1.55 12.95 -8.19
CA LYS A 33 1.12 13.97 -9.16
C LYS A 33 1.99 13.92 -10.42
N MET A 34 1.40 14.24 -11.57
CA MET A 34 2.14 14.29 -12.83
C MET A 34 3.11 15.46 -12.84
N SER A 35 4.29 15.20 -13.40
CA SER A 35 5.27 16.22 -13.69
C SER A 35 6.15 15.82 -14.87
N GLY A 36 5.94 16.47 -16.00
CA GLY A 36 6.57 16.10 -17.27
C GLY A 36 6.14 14.69 -17.70
N ASN A 37 7.12 13.83 -17.98
CA ASN A 37 6.93 12.42 -18.33
C ASN A 37 7.01 11.46 -17.13
N SER A 38 6.89 11.98 -15.90
CA SER A 38 7.08 11.22 -14.66
C SER A 38 6.08 11.60 -13.57
N GLY A 39 5.89 10.74 -12.58
CA GLY A 39 5.19 11.05 -11.35
C GLY A 39 6.13 11.63 -10.29
N ARG A 40 5.65 12.56 -9.45
CA ARG A 40 6.39 13.12 -8.31
C ARG A 40 5.53 13.07 -7.04
N VAL A 41 6.21 12.87 -5.92
CA VAL A 41 5.66 13.02 -4.56
C VAL A 41 6.59 14.00 -3.83
N TYR A 42 6.02 15.04 -3.24
CA TYR A 42 6.77 15.99 -2.41
C TYR A 42 6.74 15.51 -0.96
N LEU A 43 7.91 15.32 -0.38
CA LEU A 43 8.11 14.91 1.00
C LEU A 43 8.47 16.13 1.87
N PRO A 44 8.29 16.05 3.20
CA PRO A 44 8.70 17.11 4.12
C PRO A 44 10.19 17.49 3.92
N PRO A 45 10.56 18.80 3.97
CA PRO A 45 11.95 19.24 3.76
C PRO A 45 12.97 18.66 4.74
N ASP A 46 12.54 18.36 5.96
CA ASP A 46 13.34 17.72 7.01
C ASP A 46 13.71 16.25 6.69
N TRP A 47 13.05 15.64 5.70
CA TRP A 47 13.43 14.33 5.18
C TRP A 47 14.59 14.39 4.16
N VAL A 48 15.06 15.57 3.77
CA VAL A 48 16.24 15.70 2.89
C VAL A 48 17.44 15.02 3.53
N GLY A 49 18.05 14.09 2.79
CA GLY A 49 19.18 13.27 3.26
C GLY A 49 18.77 12.04 4.09
N ARG A 50 17.48 11.78 4.30
CA ARG A 50 16.98 10.57 4.96
C ARG A 50 16.73 9.44 3.96
N HIS A 51 16.83 8.20 4.44
CA HIS A 51 16.51 7.02 3.65
C HIS A 51 15.01 6.71 3.76
N VAL A 52 14.31 6.78 2.64
CA VAL A 52 12.86 6.56 2.56
C VAL A 52 12.54 5.35 1.68
N LYS A 53 11.42 4.68 1.98
CA LYS A 53 10.86 3.58 1.17
C LYS A 53 9.47 3.99 0.70
N ILE A 54 9.21 3.90 -0.60
CA ILE A 54 7.90 4.16 -1.20
C ILE A 54 7.32 2.80 -1.61
N ILE A 55 6.10 2.51 -1.17
CA ILE A 55 5.36 1.29 -1.53
C ILE A 55 4.13 1.72 -2.30
N ARG A 56 3.96 1.21 -3.52
CA ARG A 56 2.71 1.37 -4.27
C ARG A 56 1.69 0.36 -3.74
N THR A 57 0.48 0.82 -3.44
CA THR A 57 -0.56 -0.01 -2.80
C THR A 57 -1.73 -0.34 -3.73
N ASP A 58 -1.70 0.14 -4.97
CA ASP A 58 -2.67 -0.08 -6.04
C ASP A 58 -2.12 -0.88 -7.23
#